data_AF-A0A2P4Y9X1-F1
#
_entry.id   AF-A0A2P4Y9X1-F1
#
_cell.length_a   1.000
_cell.length_b   1.000
_cell.length_c   1.000
_cell.angle_alpha   90.00
_cell.angle_beta   90.00
_cell.angle_gamma   90.00
#
_symmetry.space_group_name_H-M   'P 1'
#
loop_
_entity.id
_entity.type
_entity.pdbx_description
1 polymer ?
#
loop_
_entity_poly.entity_id
_entity_poly.type
_entity_poly.pdbx_seq_one_letter_code
_entity_poly.pdbx_strand_id
1 'polypeptide(L)'
;MDREEFPHLTDVRFESVRKMVGIFGGDALRSLVAATPVEQVKRIEAFDTYERGLIAHVQGLQTPVAEMKPAQPKPLRLKVNPYEGKEGENLHFWVREVELAMDAALISTERLRVAFALSNLGGRAKTWAYTREATTPGCFTTWAQLCQQLRAAFLPANYEYRQRSRFLACKQGKRELHEYIQEMRVLAASPVGNPLPEHIKVTVFMDGLK
;
A
#
# COMPACT_ATOMS: atom_id res chain seq x y z
N MET A 1 -46.14 1.13 6.39
CA MET A 1 -46.71 0.08 7.27
C MET A 1 -47.27 0.81 8.46
N ASP A 2 -48.58 0.91 8.51
CA ASP A 2 -49.25 1.82 9.42
C ASP A 2 -49.64 1.06 10.69
N ARG A 3 -49.36 1.67 11.84
CA ARG A 3 -49.65 1.10 13.16
C ARG A 3 -51.14 0.79 13.37
N GLU A 4 -51.99 1.44 12.58
CA GLU A 4 -53.44 1.28 12.57
C GLU A 4 -53.90 -0.11 12.13
N GLU A 5 -53.07 -0.86 11.39
CA GLU A 5 -53.38 -2.24 10.97
C GLU A 5 -53.23 -3.26 12.12
N PHE A 6 -52.55 -2.88 13.21
CA PHE A 6 -52.24 -3.74 14.34
C PHE A 6 -52.53 -3.07 15.70
N PRO A 7 -53.76 -2.57 15.94
CA PRO A 7 -54.07 -1.75 17.12
C PRO A 7 -54.02 -2.55 18.44
N HIS A 8 -54.06 -3.88 18.36
CA HIS A 8 -54.05 -4.80 19.49
C HIS A 8 -52.64 -5.31 19.84
N LEU A 9 -51.62 -4.96 19.05
CA LEU A 9 -50.23 -5.33 19.33
C LEU A 9 -49.57 -4.31 20.26
N THR A 10 -48.73 -4.81 21.16
CA THR A 10 -47.81 -3.98 21.94
C THR A 10 -46.70 -3.44 21.06
N ASP A 11 -46.02 -2.37 21.49
CA ASP A 11 -44.88 -1.79 20.76
C ASP A 11 -43.80 -2.83 20.43
N VAL A 12 -43.53 -3.73 21.38
CA VAL A 12 -42.54 -4.81 21.23
C VAL A 12 -42.95 -5.78 20.11
N ARG A 13 -44.21 -6.22 20.10
CA ARG A 13 -44.72 -7.13 19.07
C ARG A 13 -44.81 -6.46 17.70
N PHE A 14 -45.12 -5.16 17.67
CA PHE A 14 -45.13 -4.39 16.43
C PHE A 14 -43.73 -4.21 15.84
N GLU A 15 -42.70 -4.09 16.69
CA GLU A 15 -41.31 -4.09 16.23
C GLU A 15 -40.92 -5.43 15.59
N SER A 16 -41.36 -6.55 16.15
CA SER A 16 -41.19 -7.87 15.53
C SER A 16 -41.88 -7.97 14.16
N VAL A 17 -43.03 -7.31 13.98
CA VAL A 17 -43.67 -7.19 12.65
C VAL A 17 -42.79 -6.42 11.67
N ARG A 18 -42.21 -5.27 12.08
CA ARG A 18 -41.27 -4.52 11.21
C ARG A 18 -40.10 -5.38 10.76
N LYS A 19 -39.50 -6.14 11.67
CA LYS A 19 -38.39 -7.06 11.35
C LYS A 19 -38.82 -8.14 10.36
N MET A 20 -39.95 -8.79 10.60
CA MET A 20 -40.49 -9.81 9.69
C MET A 20 -40.70 -9.24 8.28
N VAL A 21 -41.27 -8.04 8.16
CA VAL A 21 -41.48 -7.38 6.87
C VAL A 21 -40.14 -7.00 6.21
N GLY A 22 -39.15 -6.58 7.00
CA GLY A 22 -37.80 -6.33 6.51
C GLY A 22 -37.10 -7.57 5.93
N ILE A 23 -37.39 -8.76 6.48
CA ILE A 23 -36.77 -10.03 6.06
C ILE A 23 -37.54 -10.68 4.91
N PHE A 24 -38.87 -10.76 5.02
CA PHE A 24 -39.72 -11.53 4.11
C PHE A 24 -40.47 -10.66 3.08
N GLY A 25 -40.39 -9.33 3.19
CA GLY A 25 -41.03 -8.38 2.28
C GLY A 25 -42.54 -8.19 2.53
N GLY A 26 -43.17 -7.43 1.63
CA GLY A 26 -44.57 -7.00 1.78
C GLY A 26 -45.62 -8.12 1.70
N ASP A 27 -45.29 -9.29 1.14
CA ASP A 27 -46.20 -10.44 1.12
C ASP A 27 -46.43 -11.03 2.51
N ALA A 28 -45.39 -11.03 3.36
CA ALA A 28 -45.51 -11.43 4.75
C ALA A 28 -46.42 -10.48 5.53
N LEU A 29 -46.34 -9.17 5.24
CA LEU A 29 -47.25 -8.18 5.82
C LEU A 29 -48.70 -8.47 5.42
N ARG A 30 -48.97 -8.66 4.11
CA ARG A 30 -50.32 -8.97 3.60
C ARG A 30 -50.91 -10.22 4.25
N SER A 31 -50.10 -11.28 4.38
CA SER A 31 -50.49 -12.54 5.03
C SER A 31 -50.77 -12.38 6.52
N LEU A 32 -50.04 -11.49 7.20
CA LEU A 32 -50.24 -11.20 8.62
C LEU A 32 -51.49 -10.36 8.85
N VAL A 33 -51.70 -9.30 8.05
CA VAL A 33 -52.90 -8.44 8.11
C VAL A 33 -54.18 -9.24 7.84
N ALA A 34 -54.14 -10.21 6.92
CA ALA A 34 -55.28 -11.08 6.60
C ALA A 34 -55.60 -12.12 7.70
N ALA A 35 -54.74 -12.29 8.71
CA ALA A 35 -54.92 -13.26 9.78
C ALA A 35 -55.76 -12.70 10.93
N THR A 36 -56.39 -13.60 11.70
CA THR A 36 -57.10 -13.17 12.91
C THR A 36 -56.12 -12.62 13.97
N PRO A 37 -56.55 -11.74 14.89
CA PRO A 37 -55.67 -11.18 15.93
C PRO A 37 -54.91 -12.25 16.74
N VAL A 38 -55.56 -13.39 17.01
CA VAL A 38 -54.95 -14.52 17.71
C VAL A 38 -53.85 -15.17 16.88
N GLU A 39 -54.07 -15.35 15.57
CA GLU A 39 -53.07 -15.91 14.66
C GLU A 39 -51.90 -14.97 14.41
N GLN A 40 -52.15 -13.65 14.38
CA GLN A 40 -51.10 -12.64 14.27
C GLN A 40 -50.12 -12.75 15.44
N VAL A 41 -50.64 -12.75 16.68
CA VAL A 41 -49.82 -12.91 17.89
C VAL A 41 -49.05 -14.23 17.85
N LYS A 42 -49.69 -15.33 17.49
CA LYS A 42 -49.04 -16.65 17.41
C LYS A 42 -47.89 -16.69 16.40
N ARG A 43 -48.06 -16.06 15.23
CA ARG A 43 -47.02 -15.98 14.19
C ARG A 43 -45.85 -15.09 14.62
N ILE A 44 -46.14 -13.97 15.29
CA ILE A 44 -45.12 -13.09 15.86
C ILE A 44 -44.30 -13.83 16.93
N GLU A 45 -44.96 -14.53 17.85
CA GLU A 45 -44.26 -15.28 18.91
C GLU A 45 -43.41 -16.43 18.38
N ALA A 46 -43.87 -17.09 17.31
CA ALA A 46 -43.09 -18.11 16.61
C ALA A 46 -41.83 -17.50 15.99
N PHE A 47 -41.95 -16.35 15.33
CA PHE A 47 -40.83 -15.61 14.78
C PHE A 47 -39.85 -15.16 15.87
N ASP A 48 -40.33 -14.57 16.96
CA ASP A 48 -39.48 -14.14 18.07
C ASP A 48 -38.72 -15.30 18.71
N THR A 49 -39.35 -16.48 18.79
CA THR A 49 -38.71 -17.69 19.31
C THR A 49 -37.62 -18.18 18.39
N TYR A 50 -37.87 -18.17 17.08
CA TYR A 50 -36.86 -18.48 16.07
C TYR A 50 -35.69 -17.49 16.09
N GLU A 51 -35.97 -16.18 16.15
CA GLU A 51 -34.96 -15.11 16.21
C GLU A 51 -34.09 -15.27 17.46
N ARG A 52 -34.69 -15.48 18.63
CA ARG A 52 -33.95 -15.75 19.88
C ARG A 52 -33.08 -17.01 19.78
N GLY A 53 -33.60 -18.08 19.19
CA GLY A 53 -32.85 -19.31 18.97
C GLY A 53 -31.65 -19.12 18.04
N LEU A 54 -31.84 -18.34 16.97
CA LEU A 54 -30.77 -18.00 16.04
C LEU A 54 -29.70 -17.13 16.68
N ILE A 55 -30.09 -16.11 17.46
CA ILE A 55 -29.16 -15.26 18.21
C ILE A 55 -28.35 -16.12 19.20
N ALA A 56 -29.01 -16.99 19.96
CA ALA A 56 -28.33 -17.89 20.90
C ALA A 56 -27.38 -18.86 20.17
N HIS A 57 -27.73 -19.34 18.98
CA HIS A 57 -26.87 -20.20 18.18
C HIS A 57 -25.64 -19.44 17.64
N VAL A 58 -25.82 -18.23 17.11
CA VAL A 58 -24.71 -17.38 16.64
C VAL A 58 -23.80 -16.98 17.80
N GLN A 59 -24.35 -16.66 18.97
CA GLN A 59 -23.57 -16.36 20.17
C GLN A 59 -22.89 -17.61 20.75
N GLY A 60 -23.50 -18.79 20.64
CA GLY A 60 -22.88 -20.06 21.04
C GLY A 60 -21.77 -20.54 20.08
N LEU A 61 -21.87 -20.17 18.79
CA LEU A 61 -20.82 -20.36 17.79
C LEU A 61 -19.70 -19.31 17.90
N GLN A 62 -19.95 -18.18 18.57
CA GLN A 62 -18.90 -17.34 19.12
C GLN A 62 -18.28 -18.07 20.31
N THR A 63 -17.41 -19.05 20.02
CA THR A 63 -16.28 -19.28 20.91
C THR A 63 -15.64 -17.92 21.20
N PRO A 64 -15.14 -17.65 22.42
CA PRO A 64 -14.28 -16.51 22.62
C PRO A 64 -13.08 -16.76 21.71
N VAL A 65 -13.11 -16.18 20.52
CA VAL A 65 -11.92 -15.97 19.72
C VAL A 65 -11.14 -15.03 20.62
N ALA A 66 -10.28 -15.61 21.47
CA ALA A 66 -9.25 -14.87 22.17
C ALA A 66 -8.69 -13.94 21.12
N GLU A 67 -8.88 -12.62 21.30
CA GLU A 67 -8.50 -11.61 20.32
C GLU A 67 -7.15 -12.02 19.79
N MET A 68 -7.12 -12.58 18.58
CA MET A 68 -5.88 -13.01 17.97
C MET A 68 -5.24 -11.67 17.64
N LYS A 69 -4.42 -11.18 18.58
CA LYS A 69 -3.61 -9.98 18.42
C LYS A 69 -3.13 -10.02 16.98
N PRO A 70 -3.45 -9.02 16.14
CA PRO A 70 -2.99 -9.04 14.76
C PRO A 70 -1.48 -9.29 14.83
N ALA A 71 -1.04 -10.41 14.26
CA ALA A 71 0.34 -10.83 14.37
C ALA A 71 1.18 -9.68 13.84
N GLN A 72 1.91 -8.99 14.72
CA GLN A 72 2.71 -7.85 14.29
C GLN A 72 3.67 -8.34 13.20
N PRO A 73 3.68 -7.70 12.02
CA PRO A 73 4.55 -8.13 10.95
C PRO A 73 5.99 -8.14 11.47
N LYS A 74 6.69 -9.25 11.24
CA LYS A 74 8.07 -9.41 11.71
C LYS A 74 8.99 -8.62 10.79
N PRO A 75 9.85 -7.72 11.33
CA PRO A 75 10.84 -7.01 10.52
C PRO A 75 11.77 -7.98 9.77
N LEU A 76 11.94 -7.77 8.48
CA LEU A 76 12.91 -8.47 7.64
C LEU A 76 14.15 -7.60 7.46
N ARG A 77 15.33 -8.20 7.66
CA ARG A 77 16.60 -7.52 7.41
C ARG A 77 17.08 -7.84 5.99
N LEU A 78 16.82 -6.92 5.08
CA LEU A 78 17.35 -7.02 3.72
C LEU A 78 18.80 -6.53 3.70
N LYS A 79 19.65 -7.21 2.94
CA LYS A 79 21.01 -6.75 2.66
C LYS A 79 20.92 -5.70 1.55
N VAL A 80 21.44 -4.51 1.82
CA VAL A 80 21.59 -3.45 0.82
C VAL A 80 23.06 -3.36 0.40
N ASN A 81 23.32 -3.24 -0.89
CA ASN A 81 24.69 -2.97 -1.34
C ASN A 81 25.07 -1.53 -1.02
N PRO A 82 26.25 -1.27 -0.40
CA PRO A 82 26.60 0.08 -0.02
C PRO A 82 26.75 1.00 -1.24
N TYR A 83 26.24 2.23 -1.14
CA TYR A 83 26.54 3.27 -2.12
C TYR A 83 27.91 3.86 -1.82
N GLU A 84 28.86 3.70 -2.72
CA GLU A 84 30.22 4.18 -2.51
C GLU A 84 30.43 5.61 -3.06
N GLY A 85 29.50 6.07 -3.90
CA GLY A 85 29.60 7.35 -4.59
C GLY A 85 30.66 7.29 -5.69
N LYS A 86 30.78 6.17 -6.40
CA LYS A 86 31.67 6.00 -7.56
C LYS A 86 31.02 6.54 -8.84
N GLU A 87 31.84 6.91 -9.82
CA GLU A 87 31.31 7.24 -11.15
C GLU A 87 30.65 6.00 -11.77
N GLY A 88 29.46 6.17 -12.34
CA GLY A 88 28.67 5.08 -12.92
C GLY A 88 27.75 4.36 -11.94
N GLU A 89 27.88 4.55 -10.62
CA GLU A 89 26.89 4.04 -9.66
C GLU A 89 25.54 4.76 -9.83
N ASN A 90 24.46 3.99 -9.74
CA ASN A 90 23.11 4.52 -9.88
C ASN A 90 22.52 4.85 -8.51
N LEU A 91 22.68 6.11 -8.08
CA LEU A 91 22.14 6.61 -6.82
C LEU A 91 20.62 6.39 -6.72
N HIS A 92 19.88 6.50 -7.83
CA HIS A 92 18.42 6.33 -7.81
C HIS A 92 18.02 4.89 -7.49
N PHE A 93 18.73 3.91 -8.03
CA PHE A 93 18.48 2.50 -7.72
C PHE A 93 18.84 2.17 -6.28
N TRP A 94 19.96 2.71 -5.79
CA TRP A 94 20.34 2.54 -4.39
C TRP A 94 19.31 3.16 -3.43
N VAL A 95 18.83 4.38 -3.71
CA VAL A 95 17.74 5.02 -2.94
C VAL A 95 16.52 4.10 -2.89
N ARG A 96 16.14 3.49 -4.02
CA ARG A 96 15.00 2.57 -4.07
C ARG A 96 15.24 1.29 -3.28
N GLU A 97 16.43 0.72 -3.35
CA GLU A 97 16.83 -0.48 -2.59
C GLU A 97 16.78 -0.21 -1.08
N VAL A 98 17.26 0.96 -0.65
CA VAL A 98 17.19 1.40 0.75
C VAL A 98 15.75 1.59 1.21
N GLU A 99 14.88 2.23 0.43
CA GLU A 99 13.46 2.39 0.75
C GLU A 99 12.77 1.04 0.97
N LEU A 100 13.00 0.08 0.06
CA LEU A 100 12.46 -1.27 0.20
C LEU A 100 12.98 -1.98 1.46
N ALA A 101 14.26 -1.79 1.80
CA ALA A 101 14.83 -2.33 3.02
C ALA A 101 14.27 -1.66 4.29
N MET A 102 14.01 -0.35 4.28
CA MET A 102 13.35 0.36 5.37
C MET A 102 11.93 -0.15 5.58
N ASP A 103 11.16 -0.32 4.51
CA ASP A 103 9.79 -0.83 4.54
C ASP A 103 9.76 -2.27 5.11
N ALA A 104 10.64 -3.14 4.61
CA ALA A 104 10.77 -4.52 5.08
C ALA A 104 11.21 -4.59 6.56
N ALA A 105 12.05 -3.66 7.01
CA ALA A 105 12.51 -3.55 8.39
C ALA A 105 11.55 -2.77 9.31
N LEU A 106 10.40 -2.31 8.79
CA LEU A 106 9.42 -1.49 9.52
C LEU A 106 10.02 -0.22 10.14
N ILE A 107 10.95 0.42 9.43
CA ILE A 107 11.60 1.65 9.86
C ILE A 107 10.71 2.86 9.54
N SER A 108 10.06 3.40 10.57
CA SER A 108 9.04 4.45 10.41
C SER A 108 9.51 5.87 10.72
N THR A 109 10.47 6.05 11.64
CA THR A 109 10.89 7.39 12.05
C THR A 109 12.01 7.93 11.17
N GLU A 110 11.97 9.23 10.85
CA GLU A 110 12.99 9.88 10.01
C GLU A 110 14.41 9.72 10.59
N ARG A 111 14.55 9.77 11.92
CA ARG A 111 15.83 9.53 12.59
C ARG A 111 16.37 8.12 12.31
N LEU A 112 15.53 7.09 12.38
CA LEU A 112 15.94 5.72 12.09
C LEU A 112 16.19 5.52 10.59
N ARG A 113 15.40 6.15 9.71
CA ARG A 113 15.62 6.14 8.26
C ARG A 113 17.00 6.73 7.91
N VAL A 114 17.30 7.92 8.42
CA VAL A 114 18.62 8.56 8.22
C VAL A 114 19.74 7.68 8.76
N ALA A 115 19.64 7.17 9.99
CA ALA A 115 20.66 6.30 10.57
C ALA A 115 20.88 5.02 9.74
N PHE A 116 19.79 4.39 9.30
CA PHE A 116 19.84 3.20 8.45
C PHE A 116 20.50 3.51 7.10
N ALA A 117 20.10 4.60 6.44
CA ALA A 117 20.71 5.02 5.18
C ALA A 117 22.21 5.30 5.32
N LEU A 118 22.64 6.04 6.35
CA LEU A 118 24.05 6.33 6.62
C LEU A 118 24.86 5.04 6.85
N SER A 119 24.27 4.05 7.52
CA SER A 119 24.91 2.73 7.73
C SER A 119 25.12 1.94 6.43
N ASN A 120 24.35 2.25 5.38
CA ASN A 120 24.46 1.65 4.05
C ASN A 120 25.26 2.52 3.05
N LEU A 121 25.98 3.54 3.54
CA LEU A 121 26.98 4.23 2.73
C LEU A 121 28.34 3.53 2.84
N GLY A 122 29.05 3.46 1.72
CA GLY A 122 30.42 2.99 1.62
C GLY A 122 31.35 4.06 1.04
N GLY A 123 32.63 3.72 0.90
CA GLY A 123 33.60 4.51 0.14
C GLY A 123 33.56 6.02 0.38
N ARG A 124 33.54 6.79 -0.72
CA ARG A 124 33.55 8.26 -0.70
C ARG A 124 32.27 8.85 -0.12
N ALA A 125 31.13 8.22 -0.39
CA ALA A 125 29.84 8.65 0.14
C ALA A 125 29.80 8.61 1.66
N LYS A 126 30.35 7.55 2.27
CA LYS A 126 30.47 7.45 3.72
C LYS A 126 31.37 8.53 4.30
N THR A 127 32.59 8.69 3.78
CA THR A 127 33.51 9.74 4.24
C THR A 127 32.86 11.12 4.16
N TRP A 128 32.26 11.46 3.03
CA TRP A 128 31.55 12.72 2.84
C TRP A 128 30.46 12.95 3.87
N ALA A 129 29.59 11.95 4.11
CA ALA A 129 28.46 12.08 5.02
C ALA A 129 28.92 12.31 6.46
N TYR A 130 29.90 11.54 6.94
CA TYR A 130 30.41 11.68 8.31
C TYR A 130 31.25 12.95 8.52
N THR A 131 32.00 13.42 7.51
CA THR A 131 32.66 14.73 7.57
C THR A 131 31.63 15.84 7.72
N ARG A 132 30.53 15.76 6.97
CA ARG A 132 29.45 16.75 7.03
C ARG A 132 28.71 16.75 8.36
N GLU A 133 28.44 15.57 8.91
CA GLU A 133 27.84 15.44 10.25
C GLU A 133 28.77 15.96 11.36
N ALA A 134 30.09 15.83 11.19
CA ALA A 134 31.07 16.35 12.14
C ALA A 134 31.17 17.89 12.12
N THR A 135 31.04 18.51 10.95
CA THR A 135 31.11 19.98 10.82
C THR A 135 29.75 20.66 11.03
N THR A 136 28.66 19.94 10.79
CA THR A 136 27.29 20.43 10.99
C THR A 136 26.43 19.31 11.55
N PRO A 137 26.45 19.09 12.88
CA PRO A 137 25.64 18.06 13.52
C PRO A 137 24.15 18.25 13.22
N GLY A 138 23.46 17.16 12.88
CA GLY A 138 22.04 17.21 12.51
C GLY A 138 21.78 17.76 11.11
N CYS A 139 22.78 17.78 10.21
CA CYS A 139 22.60 18.23 8.84
C CYS A 139 21.68 17.31 7.99
N PHE A 140 21.38 16.12 8.50
CA PHE A 140 20.43 15.16 7.95
C PHE A 140 19.27 14.93 8.92
N THR A 141 18.20 15.68 8.75
CA THR A 141 16.98 15.59 9.59
C THR A 141 15.94 14.62 9.03
N THR A 142 15.92 14.43 7.70
CA THR A 142 14.97 13.56 7.00
C THR A 142 15.65 12.76 5.87
N TRP A 143 15.03 11.64 5.49
CA TRP A 143 15.43 10.82 4.34
C TRP A 143 15.47 11.63 3.04
N ALA A 144 14.44 12.47 2.82
CA ALA A 144 14.36 13.33 1.64
C ALA A 144 15.52 14.34 1.58
N GLN A 145 15.87 14.94 2.73
CA GLN A 145 17.01 15.87 2.82
C GLN A 145 18.33 15.15 2.54
N LEU A 146 18.54 13.95 3.10
CA LEU A 146 19.74 13.14 2.83
C LEU A 146 19.84 12.80 1.33
N CYS A 147 18.75 12.35 0.71
CA CYS A 147 18.70 12.07 -0.73
C CYS A 147 19.04 13.30 -1.57
N GLN A 148 18.50 14.47 -1.22
CA GLN A 148 18.79 15.72 -1.92
C GLN A 148 20.28 16.08 -1.83
N GLN A 149 20.88 15.96 -0.64
CA GLN A 149 22.29 16.28 -0.45
C GLN A 149 23.21 15.27 -1.13
N LEU A 150 22.88 13.97 -1.12
CA LEU A 150 23.61 12.95 -1.87
C LEU A 150 23.56 13.22 -3.38
N ARG A 151 22.40 13.59 -3.92
CA ARG A 151 22.26 13.97 -5.33
C ARG A 151 23.14 15.18 -5.66
N ALA A 152 23.10 16.22 -4.83
CA ALA A 152 23.91 17.42 -5.04
C ALA A 152 25.42 17.16 -4.93
N ALA A 153 25.83 16.22 -4.09
CA ALA A 153 27.25 15.91 -3.88
C ALA A 153 27.84 14.96 -4.93
N PHE A 154 27.05 14.00 -5.43
CA PHE A 154 27.57 12.90 -6.25
C PHE A 154 27.05 12.87 -7.69
N LEU A 155 25.98 13.61 -8.02
CA LEU A 155 25.49 13.70 -9.39
C LEU A 155 25.86 15.04 -10.03
N PRO A 156 26.24 15.06 -11.32
CA PRO A 156 26.46 16.31 -12.05
C PRO A 156 25.14 17.10 -12.19
N ALA A 157 25.22 18.43 -12.24
CA ALA A 157 24.06 19.30 -12.35
C ALA A 157 23.15 18.99 -13.56
N ASN A 158 23.71 18.45 -14.64
CA ASN A 158 22.98 18.03 -15.84
C ASN A 158 22.76 16.50 -15.93
N TYR A 159 22.75 15.80 -14.80
CA TYR A 159 22.62 14.33 -14.75
C TYR A 159 21.42 13.81 -15.55
N GLU A 160 20.22 14.36 -15.32
CA GLU A 160 19.00 13.91 -16.01
C GLU A 160 19.10 14.08 -17.53
N TYR A 161 19.63 15.23 -17.98
CA TYR A 161 19.88 15.49 -19.39
C TYR A 161 20.88 14.47 -19.97
N ARG A 162 21.97 14.17 -19.24
CA ARG A 162 22.94 13.15 -19.66
C ARG A 162 22.29 11.76 -19.78
N GLN A 163 21.43 11.36 -18.83
CA GLN A 163 20.74 10.07 -18.92
C GLN A 163 19.78 10.02 -20.11
N ARG A 164 19.02 11.09 -20.36
CA ARG A 164 18.16 11.18 -21.56
C ARG A 164 18.97 11.12 -22.86
N SER A 165 20.05 11.87 -22.94
CA SER A 165 20.93 11.85 -24.12
C SER A 165 21.50 10.45 -24.36
N ARG A 166 21.94 9.76 -23.30
CA ARG A 166 22.37 8.36 -23.38
C ARG A 166 21.26 7.42 -23.85
N PHE A 167 20.04 7.58 -23.35
CA PHE A 167 18.89 6.79 -23.79
C PHE A 167 18.65 6.96 -25.30
N LEU A 168 18.58 8.21 -25.77
CA LEU A 168 18.34 8.53 -27.18
C LEU A 168 19.46 8.02 -28.11
N ALA A 169 20.70 8.00 -27.62
CA ALA A 169 21.87 7.53 -28.37
C ALA A 169 22.11 6.01 -28.22
N CYS A 170 21.32 5.29 -27.42
CA CYS A 170 21.60 3.89 -27.11
C CYS A 170 21.28 2.98 -28.30
N LYS A 171 22.29 2.26 -28.78
CA LYS A 171 22.21 1.31 -29.90
C LYS A 171 22.64 -0.08 -29.43
N GLN A 172 22.02 -1.13 -29.94
CA GLN A 172 22.37 -2.52 -29.63
C GLN A 172 23.84 -2.79 -30.00
N GLY A 173 24.26 -2.37 -31.20
CA GLY A 173 25.61 -2.57 -31.69
C GLY A 173 25.96 -4.06 -31.75
N LYS A 174 27.10 -4.46 -31.16
CA LYS A 174 27.54 -5.87 -31.13
C LYS A 174 26.95 -6.69 -29.98
N ARG A 175 26.19 -6.06 -29.07
CA ARG A 175 25.71 -6.68 -27.84
C ARG A 175 24.60 -7.70 -28.09
N GLU A 176 24.42 -8.58 -27.13
CA GLU A 176 23.26 -9.46 -27.11
C GLU A 176 21.98 -8.65 -26.86
N LEU A 177 20.85 -9.14 -27.37
CA LEU A 177 19.58 -8.43 -27.26
C LEU A 177 19.20 -8.17 -25.79
N HIS A 178 19.46 -9.13 -24.90
CA HIS A 178 19.14 -9.00 -23.48
C HIS A 178 19.98 -7.92 -22.78
N GLU A 179 21.26 -7.76 -23.13
CA GLU A 179 22.14 -6.71 -22.60
C GLU A 179 21.66 -5.33 -23.05
N TYR A 180 21.28 -5.20 -24.32
CA TYR A 180 20.72 -3.97 -24.85
C TYR A 180 19.39 -3.60 -24.18
N ILE A 181 18.45 -4.56 -24.07
CA ILE A 181 17.18 -4.37 -23.36
C ILE A 181 17.45 -3.91 -21.92
N GLN A 182 18.42 -4.53 -21.24
CA GLN A 182 18.72 -4.18 -19.86
C GLN A 182 19.28 -2.77 -19.73
N GLU A 183 20.22 -2.35 -20.57
CA GLU A 183 20.71 -0.97 -20.54
C GLU A 183 19.59 0.04 -20.84
N MET A 184 18.73 -0.26 -21.83
CA MET A 184 17.58 0.59 -22.16
C MET A 184 16.63 0.76 -20.98
N ARG A 185 16.34 -0.31 -20.23
CA ARG A 185 15.51 -0.24 -19.01
C ARG A 185 16.15 0.63 -17.93
N VAL A 186 17.45 0.49 -17.70
CA VAL A 186 18.19 1.30 -16.71
C VAL A 186 18.15 2.78 -17.08
N LEU A 187 18.44 3.11 -18.35
CA LEU A 187 18.42 4.48 -18.84
C LEU A 187 17.02 5.10 -18.82
N ALA A 188 15.97 4.31 -19.10
CA ALA A 188 14.59 4.78 -19.02
C ALA A 188 14.11 5.06 -17.58
N ALA A 189 14.64 4.33 -16.59
CA ALA A 189 14.27 4.48 -15.18
C ALA A 189 15.08 5.54 -14.41
N SER A 190 16.16 6.05 -15.00
CA SER A 190 17.10 6.96 -14.31
C SER A 190 16.62 8.43 -14.16
N PRO A 191 15.85 9.04 -15.10
CA PRO A 191 15.30 10.39 -14.92
C PRO A 191 14.07 10.38 -14.02
N VAL A 192 14.19 10.82 -12.77
CA VAL A 192 13.05 10.94 -11.83
C VAL A 192 12.23 12.20 -12.16
N GLY A 193 10.91 12.05 -12.21
CA GLY A 193 9.97 13.19 -12.28
C GLY A 193 9.58 13.66 -13.68
N ASN A 194 10.30 13.25 -14.73
CA ASN A 194 9.90 13.51 -16.11
C ASN A 194 10.33 12.33 -17.02
N PRO A 195 9.55 11.22 -16.98
CA PRO A 195 9.80 10.06 -17.82
C PRO A 195 9.54 10.39 -19.29
N LEU A 196 10.31 9.79 -20.19
CA LEU A 196 10.04 9.90 -21.63
C LEU A 196 8.67 9.27 -21.97
N PRO A 197 7.92 9.82 -22.93
CA PRO A 197 6.73 9.18 -23.46
C PRO A 197 7.01 7.77 -23.99
N GLU A 198 6.08 6.84 -23.79
CA GLU A 198 6.26 5.44 -24.22
C GLU A 198 6.52 5.31 -25.72
N HIS A 199 5.83 6.09 -26.56
CA HIS A 199 6.07 6.07 -28.01
C HIS A 199 7.52 6.45 -28.35
N ILE A 200 8.14 7.42 -27.65
CA ILE A 200 9.56 7.77 -27.85
C ILE A 200 10.45 6.60 -27.43
N LYS A 201 10.17 5.95 -26.30
CA LYS A 201 10.96 4.80 -25.84
C LYS A 201 10.92 3.66 -26.84
N VAL A 202 9.74 3.35 -27.37
CA VAL A 202 9.55 2.30 -28.38
C VAL A 202 10.29 2.66 -29.67
N THR A 203 10.14 3.88 -30.18
CA THR A 203 10.86 4.33 -31.39
C THR A 203 12.36 4.21 -31.22
N VAL A 204 12.92 4.75 -30.14
CA VAL A 204 14.38 4.72 -29.88
C VAL A 204 14.88 3.28 -29.73
N PHE A 205 14.09 2.42 -29.09
CA PHE A 205 14.41 0.99 -28.97
C PHE A 205 14.45 0.30 -30.33
N MET A 206 13.42 0.48 -31.15
CA MET A 206 13.34 -0.14 -32.48
C MET A 206 14.44 0.38 -33.41
N ASP A 207 14.69 1.68 -33.42
CA ASP A 207 15.76 2.32 -34.20
C ASP A 207 17.17 1.92 -33.74
N GLY A 208 17.28 1.34 -32.54
CA GLY A 208 18.54 0.93 -31.94
C GLY A 208 18.91 -0.52 -32.18
N LEU A 209 17.99 -1.35 -32.68
CA LEU A 209 18.24 -2.77 -32.96
C LEU A 209 19.24 -2.97 -34.11
N LYS A 210 20.00 -4.07 -34.05
CA LYS A 210 20.98 -4.48 -35.07
C LYS A 210 20.38 -5.36 -36.15
#